data_AF-A0A956B364-F1
#
_entry.id   AF-A0A956B364-F1
#
_cell.length_a   1.000
_cell.length_b   1.000
_cell.length_c   1.000
_cell.angle_alpha   90.00
_cell.angle_beta   90.00
_cell.angle_gamma   90.00
#
_symmetry.space_group_name_H-M   'P 1'
#
loop_
_entity.id
_entity.type
_entity.pdbx_description
1 polymer ?
#
loop_
_entity_poly.entity_id
_entity_poly.type
_entity_poly.pdbx_seq_one_letter_code
_entity_poly.pdbx_strand_id
1 'polypeptide(L)'
;METLLRFDHGTVVVPALSDEARAKVGHLLVEDPRIKGYRAPAHRYRDLVLHLKQAGLPFKDEARRFEPVALGLADPIEPYPHQAEALQKWWDAGRRGVVELPTGAGKTFLAVLAIQKVGRPTLVVAPTLELLVQWQGILQQRLGVKVGMIGGGTRELEDITVITYDSAQQQMEYLGDRFGFLVCDECHHLPAPAYRFIAEGCLAPFRLGLSATLARPDGSERTIFELLGPLVHHVSITELAGEYLADYEVVSVPITLEEDEQAEYDASRAEYLTFYRSTGISLSDPSGWAKFIIRAHQSDEGRSAYRAFRRQKGIALRSRGKLAALWDVLVRHRADRVLVFTEDNETVYTLSERFLLPVITHQTRPPERRALLEAFAQGDLRVLLTSKVLNEGVDVPDANVGVVLSGNSSTREHVQRLGRILRKRPGKTAVLYEIFSDVAAEAGISERRRQHAAYQRGGEGC
;
A
#
# COMPACT_ATOMS: atom_id res chain seq x y z
N MET A 1 18.99 -30.79 -30.87
CA MET A 1 17.55 -30.45 -30.82
C MET A 1 17.45 -29.08 -30.16
N GLU A 2 16.87 -28.10 -30.83
CA GLU A 2 16.71 -26.74 -30.30
C GLU A 2 15.58 -26.71 -29.27
N THR A 3 15.79 -26.09 -28.10
CA THR A 3 14.74 -25.97 -27.08
C THR A 3 13.71 -24.92 -27.50
N LEU A 4 12.43 -25.28 -27.57
CA LEU A 4 11.36 -24.36 -27.95
C LEU A 4 10.66 -23.80 -26.70
N LEU A 5 10.58 -22.48 -26.57
CA LEU A 5 9.84 -21.79 -25.51
C LEU A 5 8.54 -21.22 -26.07
N ARG A 6 7.40 -21.48 -25.43
CA ARG A 6 6.09 -20.91 -25.77
C ARG A 6 5.40 -20.35 -24.54
N PHE A 7 4.57 -19.33 -24.71
CA PHE A 7 3.68 -18.86 -23.67
C PHE A 7 2.33 -19.57 -23.78
N ASP A 8 1.79 -20.00 -22.65
CA ASP A 8 0.51 -20.71 -22.54
C ASP A 8 -0.16 -20.31 -21.23
N HIS A 9 -1.16 -19.42 -21.31
CA HIS A 9 -2.08 -19.10 -20.21
C HIS A 9 -1.38 -18.78 -18.86
N GLY A 10 -0.33 -17.93 -18.89
CA GLY A 10 0.45 -17.56 -17.69
C GLY A 10 1.62 -18.50 -17.36
N THR A 11 1.95 -19.41 -18.28
CA THR A 11 3.07 -20.35 -18.13
C THR A 11 3.99 -20.32 -19.34
N VAL A 12 5.26 -20.70 -19.13
CA VAL A 12 6.19 -21.02 -20.21
C VAL A 12 6.16 -22.53 -20.40
N VAL A 13 5.82 -22.95 -21.62
CA VAL A 13 5.80 -24.34 -22.06
C VAL A 13 7.05 -24.65 -22.86
N VAL A 14 7.65 -25.80 -22.56
CA VAL A 14 8.79 -26.35 -23.27
C VAL A 14 8.43 -27.76 -23.75
N PRO A 15 7.99 -27.92 -25.01
CA PRO A 15 7.47 -29.20 -25.51
C PRO A 15 8.48 -30.35 -25.46
N ALA A 16 9.76 -30.04 -25.67
CA ALA A 16 10.85 -31.01 -25.62
C ALA A 16 12.12 -30.36 -25.07
N LEU A 17 12.86 -31.10 -24.25
CA LEU A 17 14.20 -30.75 -23.78
C LEU A 17 15.18 -31.86 -24.15
N SER A 18 16.37 -31.48 -24.62
CA SER A 18 17.49 -32.42 -24.67
C SER A 18 17.96 -32.77 -23.26
N ASP A 19 18.63 -33.91 -23.08
CA ASP A 19 19.17 -34.31 -21.77
C ASP A 19 20.11 -33.26 -21.18
N GLU A 20 20.92 -32.63 -22.03
CA GLU A 20 21.81 -31.54 -21.65
C GLU A 20 21.04 -30.30 -21.17
N ALA A 21 19.99 -29.90 -21.88
CA ALA A 21 19.13 -28.79 -21.44
C ALA A 21 18.36 -29.13 -20.16
N ARG A 22 17.87 -30.37 -20.04
CA ARG A 22 17.20 -30.86 -18.83
C ARG A 22 18.12 -30.81 -17.62
N ALA A 23 19.40 -31.15 -17.76
CA ALA A 23 20.37 -31.06 -16.68
C ALA A 23 20.61 -29.61 -16.20
N LYS A 24 20.45 -28.61 -17.08
CA LYS A 24 20.67 -27.20 -16.75
C LYS A 24 19.42 -26.50 -16.22
N VAL A 25 18.26 -26.69 -16.85
CA VAL A 25 17.03 -25.94 -16.53
C VAL A 25 15.89 -26.79 -15.98
N GLY A 26 16.06 -28.10 -15.84
CA GLY A 26 15.01 -29.01 -15.36
C GLY A 26 14.50 -28.66 -13.96
N HIS A 27 15.32 -28.06 -13.10
CA HIS A 27 14.93 -27.61 -11.76
C HIS A 27 13.94 -26.43 -11.76
N LEU A 28 13.80 -25.72 -12.89
CA LEU A 28 12.84 -24.62 -13.07
C LEU A 28 11.51 -25.10 -13.66
N LEU A 29 11.44 -26.35 -14.11
CA LEU A 29 10.37 -26.90 -14.93
C LEU A 29 9.68 -28.06 -14.21
N VAL A 30 8.40 -28.24 -14.51
CA VAL A 30 7.60 -29.39 -14.07
C VAL A 30 7.10 -30.12 -15.31
N GLU A 31 7.22 -31.44 -15.32
CA GLU A 31 6.65 -32.27 -16.39
C GLU A 31 5.13 -32.25 -16.31
N ASP A 32 4.47 -31.95 -17.43
CA ASP A 32 3.02 -31.93 -17.55
C ASP A 32 2.55 -32.98 -18.57
N PRO A 33 1.96 -34.10 -18.13
CA PRO A 33 1.59 -35.19 -19.00
C PRO A 33 0.48 -34.82 -19.99
N ARG A 34 -0.32 -33.77 -19.71
CA ARG A 34 -1.43 -33.33 -20.57
C ARG A 34 -0.94 -32.72 -21.88
N ILE A 35 0.22 -32.08 -21.85
CA ILE A 35 0.86 -31.47 -23.02
C ILE A 35 2.07 -32.28 -23.52
N LYS A 36 2.37 -33.42 -22.87
CA LYS A 36 3.54 -34.27 -23.15
C LYS A 36 4.85 -33.47 -23.23
N GLY A 37 5.06 -32.59 -22.25
CA GLY A 37 6.20 -31.68 -22.21
C GLY A 37 6.40 -31.09 -20.83
N TYR A 38 7.10 -29.97 -20.76
CA TYR A 38 7.44 -29.30 -19.50
C TYR A 38 6.80 -27.92 -19.42
N ARG A 39 6.54 -27.46 -18.19
CA ARG A 39 5.90 -26.18 -17.92
C ARG A 39 6.52 -25.51 -16.69
N ALA A 40 6.56 -24.18 -16.69
CA ALA A 40 6.88 -23.37 -15.51
C ALA A 40 5.97 -22.14 -15.46
N PRO A 41 5.72 -21.54 -14.28
CA PRO A 41 5.12 -20.21 -14.20
C PRO A 41 5.90 -19.20 -15.05
N ALA A 42 5.19 -18.29 -15.72
CA ALA A 42 5.79 -17.36 -16.69
C ALA A 42 6.92 -16.49 -16.10
N HIS A 43 6.87 -16.14 -14.82
CA HIS A 43 7.95 -15.38 -14.17
C HIS A 43 9.32 -16.06 -14.21
N ARG A 44 9.38 -17.38 -14.39
CA ARG A 44 10.62 -18.16 -14.53
C ARG A 44 11.28 -18.02 -15.91
N TYR A 45 10.61 -17.36 -16.86
CA TYR A 45 11.11 -17.14 -18.22
C TYR A 45 12.52 -16.53 -18.26
N ARG A 46 12.78 -15.50 -17.44
CA ARG A 46 14.10 -14.86 -17.37
C ARG A 46 15.18 -15.86 -16.97
N ASP A 47 14.94 -16.62 -15.92
CA ASP A 47 15.91 -17.58 -15.40
C ASP A 47 16.15 -18.69 -16.44
N LEU A 48 15.08 -19.20 -17.06
CA LEU A 48 15.17 -20.18 -18.16
C LEU A 48 16.07 -19.67 -19.30
N VAL A 49 15.79 -18.47 -19.83
CA VAL A 49 16.56 -17.87 -20.93
C VAL A 49 18.01 -17.62 -20.54
N LEU A 50 18.27 -17.10 -19.33
CA LEU A 50 19.63 -16.83 -18.87
C LEU A 50 20.45 -18.11 -18.72
N HIS A 51 19.89 -19.17 -18.14
CA HIS A 51 20.59 -20.46 -17.98
C HIS A 51 20.86 -21.13 -19.34
N LEU A 52 19.90 -21.09 -20.27
CA LEU A 52 20.11 -21.62 -21.63
C LEU A 52 21.23 -20.85 -22.35
N LYS A 53 21.23 -19.52 -22.27
CA LYS A 53 22.30 -18.68 -22.85
C LYS A 53 23.66 -18.91 -22.22
N GLN A 54 23.73 -18.97 -20.89
CA GLN A 54 24.98 -19.22 -20.15
C GLN A 54 25.57 -20.60 -20.47
N ALA A 55 24.71 -21.59 -20.71
CA ALA A 55 25.13 -22.93 -21.12
C ALA A 55 25.45 -23.04 -22.63
N GLY A 56 25.24 -21.98 -23.43
CA GLY A 56 25.45 -22.02 -24.88
C GLY A 56 24.45 -22.92 -25.62
N LEU A 57 23.30 -23.23 -25.01
CA LEU A 57 22.31 -24.13 -25.59
C LEU A 57 21.38 -23.37 -26.56
N PRO A 58 21.20 -23.84 -27.80
CA PRO A 58 20.32 -23.18 -28.77
C PRO A 58 18.86 -23.33 -28.35
N PHE A 59 18.12 -22.23 -28.44
CA PHE A 59 16.69 -22.22 -28.17
C PHE A 59 15.96 -21.24 -29.09
N LYS A 60 14.72 -21.59 -29.43
CA LYS A 60 13.78 -20.74 -30.17
C LYS A 60 12.77 -20.14 -29.20
N ASP A 61 12.69 -18.83 -29.18
CA ASP A 61 11.79 -18.09 -28.31
C ASP A 61 10.53 -17.66 -29.06
N GLU A 62 9.46 -18.45 -28.93
CA GLU A 62 8.10 -18.12 -29.38
C GLU A 62 7.23 -17.67 -28.18
N ALA A 63 7.81 -17.50 -26.99
CA ALA A 63 7.06 -17.16 -25.79
C ALA A 63 6.81 -15.67 -25.68
N ARG A 64 7.83 -14.84 -25.90
CA ARG A 64 7.69 -13.38 -25.77
C ARG A 64 7.02 -12.77 -27.00
N ARG A 65 6.15 -11.77 -26.78
CA ARG A 65 5.55 -10.91 -27.82
C ARG A 65 5.81 -9.43 -27.57
N PHE A 66 6.97 -9.11 -27.00
CA PHE A 66 7.43 -7.75 -26.73
C PHE A 66 8.82 -7.51 -27.33
N GLU A 67 9.02 -6.31 -27.86
CA GLU A 67 10.28 -5.85 -28.45
C GLU A 67 10.75 -4.55 -27.76
N PRO A 68 11.98 -4.05 -27.97
CA PRO A 68 12.39 -2.76 -27.42
C PRO A 68 11.52 -1.63 -27.97
N VAL A 69 11.20 -0.66 -27.11
CA VAL A 69 10.46 0.55 -27.47
C VAL A 69 11.34 1.76 -27.16
N ALA A 70 11.44 2.69 -28.11
CA ALA A 70 12.15 3.94 -27.91
C ALA A 70 11.26 4.90 -27.11
N LEU A 71 11.68 5.23 -25.88
CA LEU A 71 10.96 6.11 -24.98
C LEU A 71 11.81 7.35 -24.68
N GLY A 72 11.24 8.53 -24.91
CA GLY A 72 11.82 9.82 -24.52
C GLY A 72 11.19 10.36 -23.24
N LEU A 73 11.77 11.41 -22.68
CA LEU A 73 11.11 12.24 -21.66
C LEU A 73 10.72 13.57 -22.31
N ALA A 74 9.44 13.93 -22.27
CA ALA A 74 8.93 15.17 -22.85
C ALA A 74 9.46 16.42 -22.12
N ASP A 75 9.78 16.29 -20.82
CA ASP A 75 10.44 17.31 -20.01
C ASP A 75 11.51 16.65 -19.11
N PRO A 76 12.81 16.88 -19.34
CA PRO A 76 13.85 16.32 -18.48
C PRO A 76 13.81 17.01 -17.12
N ILE A 77 13.36 16.27 -16.10
CA ILE A 77 13.44 16.66 -14.69
C ILE A 77 14.62 15.93 -14.08
N GLU A 78 15.44 16.67 -13.37
CA GLU A 78 16.54 16.10 -12.61
C GLU A 78 15.98 15.29 -11.43
N PRO A 79 16.25 13.97 -11.33
CA PRO A 79 15.81 13.19 -10.19
C PRO A 79 16.41 13.70 -8.90
N TYR A 80 15.64 13.63 -7.82
CA TYR A 80 16.22 13.84 -6.49
C TYR A 80 17.30 12.79 -6.20
N PRO A 81 18.31 13.10 -5.37
CA PRO A 81 19.41 12.20 -5.08
C PRO A 81 18.98 10.78 -4.66
N HIS A 82 17.96 10.67 -3.80
CA HIS A 82 17.42 9.39 -3.35
C HIS A 82 16.73 8.61 -4.48
N GLN A 83 16.13 9.28 -5.46
CA GLN A 83 15.52 8.64 -6.62
C GLN A 83 16.59 8.12 -7.58
N ALA A 84 17.65 8.90 -7.82
CA ALA A 84 18.79 8.49 -8.63
C ALA A 84 19.49 7.27 -8.01
N GLU A 85 19.71 7.30 -6.69
CA GLU A 85 20.29 6.19 -5.93
C GLU A 85 19.40 4.94 -5.99
N ALA A 86 18.09 5.09 -5.74
CA ALA A 86 17.14 3.98 -5.82
C ALA A 86 17.13 3.34 -7.21
N LEU A 87 17.11 4.16 -8.27
CA LEU A 87 17.13 3.71 -9.65
C LEU A 87 18.43 2.96 -9.97
N GLN A 88 19.57 3.46 -9.49
CA GLN A 88 20.87 2.83 -9.72
C GLN A 88 20.99 1.50 -8.97
N LYS A 89 20.63 1.44 -7.69
CA LYS A 89 20.60 0.19 -6.92
C LYS A 89 19.67 -0.85 -7.54
N TRP A 90 18.50 -0.42 -8.00
CA TRP A 90 17.57 -1.30 -8.72
C TRP A 90 18.15 -1.81 -10.05
N TRP A 91 18.87 -0.95 -10.77
CA TRP A 91 19.56 -1.30 -12.02
C TRP A 91 20.64 -2.36 -11.79
N ASP A 92 21.47 -2.17 -10.77
CA ASP A 92 22.58 -3.04 -10.39
C ASP A 92 22.10 -4.39 -9.82
N ALA A 93 20.92 -4.41 -9.17
CA ALA A 93 20.20 -5.63 -8.79
C ALA A 93 19.62 -6.40 -10.00
N GLY A 94 20.08 -6.11 -11.22
CA GLY A 94 19.64 -6.75 -12.44
C GLY A 94 18.24 -6.32 -12.85
N ARG A 95 17.81 -5.09 -12.52
CA ARG A 95 16.50 -4.52 -12.91
C ARG A 95 15.31 -5.34 -12.36
N ARG A 96 15.49 -5.93 -11.19
CA ARG A 96 14.50 -6.76 -10.50
C ARG A 96 14.59 -6.51 -9.00
N GLY A 97 13.60 -5.83 -8.44
CA GLY A 97 13.62 -5.48 -7.03
C GLY A 97 12.44 -4.65 -6.58
N VAL A 98 12.36 -4.46 -5.27
CA VAL A 98 11.36 -3.64 -4.59
C VAL A 98 12.04 -2.42 -4.00
N VAL A 99 11.43 -1.26 -4.17
CA VAL A 99 11.88 0.01 -3.61
C VAL A 99 10.83 0.48 -2.60
N GLU A 100 11.27 0.64 -1.35
CA GLU A 100 10.44 1.21 -0.29
C GLU A 100 10.72 2.70 -0.18
N LEU A 101 9.75 3.49 -0.63
CA LEU A 101 9.81 4.94 -0.61
C LEU A 101 8.55 5.52 0.03
N PRO A 102 8.69 6.49 0.94
CA PRO A 102 7.56 7.08 1.59
C PRO A 102 6.71 7.85 0.54
N THR A 103 5.37 7.84 0.65
CA THR A 103 4.44 8.52 -0.28
C THR A 103 4.78 9.99 -0.61
N GLY A 104 4.90 10.37 -1.88
CA GLY A 104 5.33 11.75 -2.23
C GLY A 104 6.85 11.96 -2.27
N ALA A 105 7.68 10.96 -1.92
CA ALA A 105 9.10 10.93 -2.30
C ALA A 105 9.31 10.68 -3.81
N GLY A 106 8.22 10.64 -4.59
CA GLY A 106 8.20 10.50 -6.04
C GLY A 106 8.32 9.04 -6.54
N LYS A 107 7.61 8.09 -5.92
CA LYS A 107 7.49 6.69 -6.40
C LYS A 107 7.11 6.62 -7.89
N THR A 108 6.10 7.38 -8.29
CA THR A 108 5.65 7.47 -9.68
C THR A 108 6.75 8.00 -10.59
N PHE A 109 7.52 8.99 -10.15
CA PHE A 109 8.61 9.56 -10.93
C PHE A 109 9.79 8.58 -11.08
N LEU A 110 10.16 7.87 -10.02
CA LEU A 110 11.12 6.77 -10.09
C LEU A 110 10.70 5.72 -11.13
N ALA A 111 9.42 5.36 -11.16
CA ALA A 111 8.89 4.43 -12.14
C ALA A 111 8.98 4.96 -13.58
N VAL A 112 8.64 6.23 -13.81
CA VAL A 112 8.79 6.88 -15.12
C VAL A 112 10.24 6.78 -15.62
N LEU A 113 11.21 7.08 -14.75
CA LEU A 113 12.63 6.97 -15.08
C LEU A 113 13.04 5.52 -15.36
N ALA A 114 12.55 4.56 -14.55
CA ALA A 114 12.80 3.14 -14.78
C ALA A 114 12.22 2.67 -16.12
N ILE A 115 11.00 3.08 -16.45
CA ILE A 115 10.31 2.73 -17.71
C ILE A 115 11.11 3.26 -18.90
N GLN A 116 11.50 4.52 -18.86
CA GLN A 116 12.30 5.13 -19.91
C GLN A 116 13.66 4.44 -20.06
N LYS A 117 14.38 4.20 -18.95
CA LYS A 117 15.71 3.59 -18.96
C LYS A 117 15.68 2.13 -19.42
N VAL A 118 14.62 1.39 -19.12
CA VAL A 118 14.43 -0.01 -19.55
C VAL A 118 14.09 -0.11 -21.04
N GLY A 119 13.27 0.81 -21.57
CA GLY A 119 12.92 0.85 -22.99
C GLY A 119 12.18 -0.41 -23.46
N ARG A 120 11.21 -0.89 -22.68
CA ARG A 120 10.37 -2.06 -23.00
C ARG A 120 8.88 -1.75 -22.81
N PRO A 121 8.00 -2.46 -23.52
CA PRO A 121 6.58 -2.47 -23.22
C PRO A 121 6.38 -2.77 -21.74
N THR A 122 5.64 -1.89 -21.06
CA THR A 122 5.50 -1.89 -19.61
C THR A 122 4.04 -2.03 -19.22
N LEU A 123 3.78 -2.96 -18.30
CA LEU A 123 2.52 -3.03 -17.57
C LEU A 123 2.70 -2.42 -16.17
N VAL A 124 1.92 -1.39 -15.86
CA VAL A 124 1.86 -0.77 -14.54
C VAL A 124 0.58 -1.21 -13.85
N VAL A 125 0.71 -1.85 -12.70
CA VAL A 125 -0.42 -2.35 -11.90
C VAL A 125 -0.65 -1.43 -10.72
N ALA A 126 -1.86 -0.86 -10.60
CA ALA A 126 -2.26 0.06 -9.54
C ALA A 126 -3.48 -0.47 -8.76
N PRO A 127 -3.64 -0.14 -7.46
CA PRO A 127 -4.70 -0.73 -6.63
C PRO A 127 -6.09 -0.15 -6.91
N THR A 128 -6.20 1.13 -7.28
CA THR A 128 -7.50 1.81 -7.46
C THR A 128 -7.66 2.41 -8.86
N LEU A 129 -8.91 2.62 -9.27
CA LEU A 129 -9.22 3.28 -10.55
C LEU A 129 -8.73 4.73 -10.59
N GLU A 130 -8.75 5.43 -9.46
CA GLU A 130 -8.26 6.81 -9.35
C GLU A 130 -6.74 6.86 -9.59
N LEU A 131 -5.96 5.95 -8.98
CA LEU A 131 -4.52 5.84 -9.26
C LEU A 131 -4.25 5.47 -10.71
N LEU A 132 -5.04 4.56 -11.26
CA LEU A 132 -4.88 4.15 -12.64
C LEU A 132 -5.03 5.34 -13.61
N VAL A 133 -6.02 6.22 -13.41
CA VAL A 133 -6.19 7.44 -14.20
C VAL A 133 -5.02 8.41 -13.98
N GLN A 134 -4.57 8.58 -12.73
CA GLN A 134 -3.42 9.42 -12.41
C GLN A 134 -2.13 8.92 -13.07
N TRP A 135 -1.88 7.61 -13.01
CA TRP A 135 -0.73 6.96 -13.66
C TRP A 135 -0.78 7.15 -15.18
N GLN A 136 -1.93 6.98 -15.80
CA GLN A 136 -2.09 7.20 -17.25
C GLN A 136 -1.70 8.63 -17.63
N GLY A 137 -2.24 9.63 -16.92
CA GLY A 137 -1.95 11.04 -17.18
C GLY A 137 -0.47 11.37 -17.02
N ILE A 138 0.16 10.91 -15.94
CA ILE A 138 1.59 11.14 -15.67
C ILE A 138 2.45 10.46 -16.72
N LEU A 139 2.21 9.20 -17.05
CA LEU A 139 3.00 8.47 -18.05
C LEU A 139 2.85 9.10 -19.43
N GLN A 140 1.63 9.46 -19.84
CA GLN A 140 1.37 10.06 -21.14
C GLN A 140 2.02 11.43 -21.27
N GLN A 141 1.93 12.26 -20.23
CA GLN A 141 2.61 13.55 -20.19
C GLN A 141 4.13 13.40 -20.21
N ARG A 142 4.69 12.50 -19.39
CA ARG A 142 6.15 12.39 -19.20
C ARG A 142 6.85 11.66 -20.32
N LEU A 143 6.25 10.62 -20.88
CA LEU A 143 6.85 9.81 -21.94
C LEU A 143 6.48 10.31 -23.34
N GLY A 144 5.48 11.18 -23.47
CA GLY A 144 5.03 11.71 -24.76
C GLY A 144 4.44 10.65 -25.69
N VAL A 145 4.00 9.51 -25.16
CA VAL A 145 3.38 8.40 -25.89
C VAL A 145 1.97 8.15 -25.40
N LYS A 146 1.12 7.54 -26.24
CA LYS A 146 -0.20 7.08 -25.82
C LYS A 146 -0.07 5.98 -24.77
N VAL A 147 -0.83 6.08 -23.69
CA VAL A 147 -0.83 5.09 -22.60
C VAL A 147 -2.18 4.38 -22.55
N GLY A 148 -2.15 3.06 -22.69
CA GLY A 148 -3.31 2.19 -22.61
C GLY A 148 -3.85 2.09 -21.20
N MET A 149 -5.15 1.82 -21.07
CA MET A 149 -5.86 1.80 -19.80
C MET A 149 -6.82 0.60 -19.75
N ILE A 150 -6.63 -0.26 -18.75
CA ILE A 150 -7.49 -1.44 -18.52
C ILE A 150 -8.06 -1.40 -17.09
N GLY A 151 -9.34 -1.07 -16.98
CA GLY A 151 -10.03 -0.92 -15.71
C GLY A 151 -11.27 -0.05 -15.81
N GLY A 152 -12.24 -0.26 -14.92
CA GLY A 152 -13.43 0.61 -14.83
C GLY A 152 -14.32 0.60 -16.08
N GLY A 153 -14.24 -0.47 -16.89
CA GLY A 153 -14.96 -0.61 -18.16
C GLY A 153 -14.10 -0.32 -19.40
N THR A 154 -12.92 0.28 -19.25
CA THR A 154 -12.00 0.56 -20.37
C THR A 154 -11.08 -0.63 -20.64
N ARG A 155 -10.78 -0.91 -21.91
CA ARG A 155 -9.91 -2.01 -22.36
C ARG A 155 -9.00 -1.59 -23.51
N GLU A 156 -8.21 -0.55 -23.29
CA GLU A 156 -7.24 -0.06 -24.27
C GLU A 156 -5.85 -0.61 -23.96
N LEU A 157 -5.26 -1.32 -24.92
CA LEU A 157 -3.95 -1.93 -24.80
C LEU A 157 -2.94 -1.20 -25.68
N GLU A 158 -1.85 -0.73 -25.09
CA GLU A 158 -0.73 -0.06 -25.76
C GLU A 158 0.60 -0.61 -25.22
N ASP A 159 1.74 -0.23 -25.81
CA ASP A 159 3.07 -0.66 -25.33
C ASP A 159 3.30 -0.27 -23.86
N ILE A 160 2.80 0.89 -23.44
CA ILE A 160 2.71 1.28 -22.03
C ILE A 160 1.25 1.21 -21.62
N THR A 161 0.92 0.32 -20.70
CA THR A 161 -0.46 0.12 -20.25
C THR A 161 -0.54 0.16 -18.72
N VAL A 162 -1.53 0.89 -18.20
CA VAL A 162 -1.90 0.89 -16.78
C VAL A 162 -3.13 0.00 -16.56
N ILE A 163 -3.12 -0.79 -15.49
CA ILE A 163 -4.16 -1.77 -15.18
C ILE A 163 -4.43 -1.83 -13.66
N THR A 164 -5.67 -2.12 -13.25
CA THR A 164 -5.94 -2.36 -11.83
C THR A 164 -5.51 -3.77 -11.41
N TYR A 165 -5.22 -4.00 -10.13
CA TYR A 165 -4.97 -5.36 -9.61
C TYR A 165 -6.08 -6.35 -9.96
N ASP A 166 -7.34 -5.97 -9.77
CA ASP A 166 -8.50 -6.83 -10.10
C ASP A 166 -8.57 -7.17 -11.59
N SER A 167 -8.36 -6.18 -12.46
CA SER A 167 -8.36 -6.41 -13.91
C SER A 167 -7.16 -7.24 -14.35
N ALA A 168 -5.99 -7.01 -13.76
CA ALA A 168 -4.76 -7.72 -14.08
C ALA A 168 -4.88 -9.20 -13.73
N GLN A 169 -5.46 -9.54 -12.57
CA GLN A 169 -5.71 -10.92 -12.18
C GLN A 169 -6.55 -11.69 -13.22
N GLN A 170 -7.52 -11.02 -13.83
CA GLN A 170 -8.40 -11.61 -14.85
C GLN A 170 -7.80 -11.65 -16.26
N GLN A 171 -6.77 -10.85 -16.53
CA GLN A 171 -6.24 -10.67 -17.88
C GLN A 171 -4.82 -11.22 -18.07
N MET A 172 -4.10 -11.54 -16.98
CA MET A 172 -2.70 -11.95 -17.05
C MET A 172 -2.48 -13.23 -17.86
N GLU A 173 -3.48 -14.10 -17.91
CA GLU A 173 -3.50 -15.29 -18.76
C GLU A 173 -3.27 -14.97 -20.25
N TYR A 174 -3.76 -13.82 -20.72
CA TYR A 174 -3.71 -13.39 -22.12
C TYR A 174 -2.64 -12.31 -22.39
N LEU A 175 -2.32 -11.51 -21.37
CA LEU A 175 -1.41 -10.37 -21.46
C LEU A 175 0.01 -10.68 -20.98
N GLY A 176 0.21 -11.82 -20.31
CA GLY A 176 1.46 -12.15 -19.62
C GLY A 176 2.72 -12.14 -20.49
N ASP A 177 2.58 -12.29 -21.80
CA ASP A 177 3.68 -12.30 -22.77
C ASP A 177 3.85 -11.01 -23.57
N ARG A 178 3.05 -9.97 -23.30
CA ARG A 178 3.03 -8.70 -24.03
C ARG A 178 3.96 -7.65 -23.47
N PHE A 179 4.48 -7.84 -22.27
CA PHE A 179 5.24 -6.82 -21.54
C PHE A 179 6.62 -7.34 -21.11
N GLY A 180 7.65 -6.53 -21.39
CA GLY A 180 9.03 -6.80 -20.98
C GLY A 180 9.37 -6.21 -19.61
N PHE A 181 8.51 -5.33 -19.08
CA PHE A 181 8.68 -4.71 -17.77
C PHE A 181 7.35 -4.70 -16.99
N LEU A 182 7.40 -5.15 -15.73
CA LEU A 182 6.27 -5.12 -14.81
C LEU A 182 6.57 -4.13 -13.68
N VAL A 183 5.68 -3.15 -13.49
CA VAL A 183 5.70 -2.23 -12.36
C VAL A 183 4.48 -2.51 -11.50
N CYS A 184 4.67 -2.80 -10.22
CA CYS A 184 3.60 -2.97 -9.25
C CYS A 184 3.64 -1.81 -8.25
N ASP A 185 2.69 -0.88 -8.38
CA ASP A 185 2.48 0.17 -7.40
C ASP A 185 1.68 -0.37 -6.22
N GLU A 186 2.00 0.11 -5.01
CA GLU A 186 1.52 -0.46 -3.75
C GLU A 186 1.65 -1.99 -3.72
N CYS A 187 2.86 -2.49 -4.03
CA CYS A 187 3.11 -3.93 -4.18
C CYS A 187 2.87 -4.76 -2.92
N HIS A 188 2.59 -4.13 -1.78
CA HIS A 188 2.11 -4.78 -0.56
C HIS A 188 0.73 -5.47 -0.74
N HIS A 189 -0.04 -5.18 -1.79
CA HIS A 189 -1.25 -5.94 -2.12
C HIS A 189 -0.94 -7.28 -2.82
N LEU A 190 0.19 -7.39 -3.53
CA LEU A 190 0.54 -8.53 -4.37
C LEU A 190 0.52 -9.91 -3.66
N PRO A 191 0.89 -10.04 -2.37
CA PRO A 191 0.84 -11.33 -1.67
C PRO A 191 -0.56 -11.94 -1.50
N ALA A 192 -1.63 -11.21 -1.76
CA ALA A 192 -2.98 -11.77 -1.72
C ALA A 192 -3.10 -12.94 -2.72
N PRO A 193 -3.72 -14.09 -2.35
CA PRO A 193 -3.75 -15.28 -3.20
C PRO A 193 -4.22 -15.04 -4.64
N ALA A 194 -5.23 -14.17 -4.83
CA ALA A 194 -5.72 -13.80 -6.14
C ALA A 194 -4.71 -12.96 -6.96
N TYR A 195 -3.94 -12.09 -6.31
CA TYR A 195 -3.05 -11.14 -6.99
C TYR A 195 -1.66 -11.72 -7.29
N ARG A 196 -1.21 -12.77 -6.60
CA ARG A 196 0.08 -13.44 -6.89
C ARG A 196 0.20 -13.84 -8.36
N PHE A 197 -0.89 -14.31 -8.95
CA PHE A 197 -0.94 -14.75 -10.34
C PHE A 197 -0.56 -13.64 -11.33
N ILE A 198 -0.76 -12.36 -10.99
CA ILE A 198 -0.35 -11.22 -11.81
C ILE A 198 1.15 -11.28 -12.09
N ALA A 199 1.96 -11.47 -11.04
CA ALA A 199 3.40 -11.53 -11.20
C ALA A 199 3.87 -12.91 -11.67
N GLU A 200 3.22 -13.99 -11.24
CA GLU A 200 3.58 -15.36 -11.64
C GLU A 200 3.32 -15.63 -13.13
N GLY A 201 2.20 -15.10 -13.65
CA GLY A 201 1.71 -15.26 -15.02
C GLY A 201 2.33 -14.31 -16.03
N CYS A 202 3.20 -13.40 -15.61
CA CYS A 202 3.88 -12.44 -16.49
C CYS A 202 5.30 -12.91 -16.85
N LEU A 203 5.68 -12.87 -18.13
CA LEU A 203 7.03 -13.17 -18.61
C LEU A 203 8.05 -12.08 -18.26
N ALA A 204 7.60 -10.87 -17.93
CA ALA A 204 8.43 -9.67 -17.81
C ALA A 204 9.73 -9.94 -17.01
N PRO A 205 10.92 -9.88 -17.67
CA PRO A 205 12.20 -10.13 -17.01
C PRO A 205 12.60 -8.99 -16.08
N PHE A 206 12.12 -7.79 -16.33
CA PHE A 206 12.34 -6.61 -15.49
C PHE A 206 11.14 -6.40 -14.59
N ARG A 207 11.38 -6.11 -13.31
CA ARG A 207 10.32 -5.98 -12.30
C ARG A 207 10.65 -4.92 -11.27
N LEU A 208 9.69 -4.05 -11.01
CA LEU A 208 9.80 -3.00 -10.01
C LEU A 208 8.58 -3.05 -9.10
N GLY A 209 8.80 -3.31 -7.81
CA GLY A 209 7.80 -3.12 -6.77
C GLY A 209 7.99 -1.76 -6.11
N LEU A 210 6.89 -1.03 -5.91
CA LEU A 210 6.87 0.23 -5.18
C LEU A 210 5.92 0.11 -4.00
N SER A 211 6.37 0.44 -2.81
CA SER A 211 5.51 0.54 -1.63
C SER A 211 6.04 1.60 -0.68
N ALA A 212 5.16 2.17 0.15
CA ALA A 212 5.60 2.98 1.28
C ALA A 212 5.82 2.17 2.56
N THR A 213 5.29 0.94 2.61
CA THR A 213 5.36 0.04 3.76
C THR A 213 5.42 -1.40 3.27
N LEU A 214 6.51 -2.11 3.56
CA LEU A 214 6.65 -3.54 3.22
C LEU A 214 6.48 -4.45 4.42
N ALA A 215 6.78 -3.99 5.64
CA ALA A 215 6.73 -4.82 6.84
C ALA A 215 5.28 -5.25 7.15
N ARG A 216 5.03 -6.56 7.13
CA ARG A 216 3.73 -7.13 7.51
C ARG A 216 3.90 -8.06 8.71
N PRO A 217 2.95 -8.05 9.68
CA PRO A 217 3.01 -8.93 10.85
C PRO A 217 3.00 -10.42 10.49
N ASP A 218 2.50 -10.76 9.30
CA ASP A 218 2.34 -12.13 8.80
C ASP A 218 3.54 -12.66 8.01
N GLY A 219 4.57 -11.84 7.77
CA GLY A 219 5.76 -12.23 7.00
C GLY A 219 5.52 -12.40 5.49
N SER A 220 4.37 -11.95 4.97
CA SER A 220 3.99 -12.12 3.56
C SER A 220 4.81 -11.28 2.57
N GLU A 221 5.67 -10.38 3.05
CA GLU A 221 6.64 -9.65 2.25
C GLU A 221 7.62 -10.57 1.50
N ARG A 222 7.88 -11.78 2.02
CA ARG A 222 8.72 -12.78 1.35
C ARG A 222 8.23 -13.11 -0.05
N THR A 223 6.90 -13.24 -0.22
CA THR A 223 6.28 -13.49 -1.53
C THR A 223 6.51 -12.32 -2.49
N ILE A 224 6.53 -11.08 -1.98
CA ILE A 224 6.86 -9.90 -2.82
C ILE A 224 8.29 -10.04 -3.33
N PHE A 225 9.23 -10.39 -2.45
CA PHE A 225 10.64 -10.51 -2.83
C PHE A 225 10.90 -11.66 -3.79
N GLU A 226 10.20 -12.78 -3.63
CA GLU A 226 10.26 -13.92 -4.54
C GLU A 226 9.75 -13.58 -5.94
N LEU A 227 8.68 -12.79 -6.04
CA LEU A 227 8.02 -12.47 -7.30
C LEU A 227 8.64 -11.27 -8.02
N LEU A 228 8.95 -10.19 -7.29
CA LEU A 228 9.44 -8.92 -7.84
C LEU A 228 10.95 -8.71 -7.69
N GLY A 229 11.61 -9.41 -6.77
CA GLY A 229 13.04 -9.25 -6.45
C GLY A 229 13.28 -8.68 -5.04
N PRO A 230 14.54 -8.65 -4.57
CA PRO A 230 14.88 -8.23 -3.21
C PRO A 230 14.51 -6.76 -2.96
N LEU A 231 14.46 -6.37 -1.68
CA LEU A 231 14.45 -4.95 -1.31
C LEU A 231 15.78 -4.32 -1.72
N VAL A 232 15.76 -3.46 -2.74
CA VAL A 232 16.99 -2.85 -3.31
C VAL A 232 17.29 -1.49 -2.70
N HIS A 233 16.28 -0.80 -2.19
CA HIS A 233 16.43 0.50 -1.58
C HIS A 233 15.28 0.75 -0.59
N HIS A 234 15.63 1.34 0.55
CA HIS A 234 14.71 1.76 1.57
C HIS A 234 15.15 3.14 2.04
N VAL A 235 14.21 4.09 2.03
CA VAL A 235 14.42 5.40 2.64
C VAL A 235 13.37 5.58 3.72
N SER A 236 13.83 5.78 4.95
CA SER A 236 12.95 6.14 6.04
C SER A 236 12.47 7.58 5.88
N ILE A 237 11.28 7.86 6.42
CA ILE A 237 10.72 9.21 6.47
C ILE A 237 11.67 10.17 7.21
N THR A 238 12.39 9.68 8.23
CA THR A 238 13.36 10.45 9.01
C THR A 238 14.58 10.88 8.22
N GLU A 239 14.99 10.11 7.21
CA GLU A 239 16.11 10.46 6.32
C GLU A 239 15.71 11.50 5.25
N LEU A 240 14.42 11.60 4.94
CA LEU A 240 13.87 12.62 4.03
C LEU A 240 13.29 13.83 4.76
N ALA A 241 13.12 13.73 6.08
CA ALA A 241 12.64 14.81 6.94
C ALA A 241 13.75 15.86 7.13
N GLY A 242 13.50 17.07 6.63
CA GLY A 242 14.45 18.18 6.61
C GLY A 242 14.54 18.84 5.24
N GLU A 243 14.83 18.07 4.18
CA GLU A 243 14.97 18.59 2.81
C GLU A 243 13.71 18.44 1.93
N TYR A 244 12.86 17.41 2.15
CA TYR A 244 11.76 17.08 1.22
C TYR A 244 10.37 16.86 1.85
N LEU A 245 10.28 16.68 3.17
CA LEU A 245 9.01 16.61 3.91
C LEU A 245 8.79 17.91 4.68
N ALA A 246 7.57 18.45 4.66
CA ALA A 246 7.22 19.66 5.40
C ALA A 246 7.43 19.43 6.91
N ASP A 247 8.15 20.33 7.61
CA ASP A 247 8.19 20.27 9.07
C ASP A 247 6.77 20.48 9.61
N TYR A 248 6.21 19.46 10.24
CA TYR A 248 5.00 19.53 11.04
C TYR A 248 5.32 19.19 12.49
N GLU A 249 4.59 19.82 13.40
CA GLU A 249 4.68 19.55 14.83
C GLU A 249 3.69 18.44 15.19
N VAL A 250 4.12 17.45 15.98
CA VAL A 250 3.24 16.39 16.49
C VAL A 250 2.86 16.70 17.93
N VAL A 251 1.56 16.83 18.19
CA VAL A 251 1.00 17.07 19.51
C VAL A 251 0.20 15.84 19.94
N SER A 252 0.77 15.06 20.83
CA SER A 252 0.11 13.86 21.40
C SER A 252 -0.74 14.27 22.60
N VAL A 253 -2.05 13.99 22.53
CA VAL A 253 -3.05 14.32 23.54
C VAL A 253 -3.58 13.02 24.17
N PRO A 254 -3.01 12.57 25.30
CA PRO A 254 -3.55 11.44 26.04
C PRO A 254 -4.88 11.82 26.70
N ILE A 255 -5.87 10.95 26.57
CA ILE A 255 -7.19 11.10 27.18
C ILE A 255 -7.40 9.97 28.19
N THR A 256 -7.66 10.33 29.44
CA THR A 256 -8.17 9.40 30.44
C THR A 256 -9.67 9.23 30.24
N LEU A 257 -10.16 7.99 30.33
CA LEU A 257 -11.60 7.73 30.31
C LEU A 257 -12.25 8.27 31.59
N GLU A 258 -13.48 8.75 31.48
CA GLU A 258 -14.27 9.10 32.67
C GLU A 258 -14.60 7.82 33.48
N GLU A 259 -14.90 7.95 34.78
CA GLU A 259 -15.02 6.80 35.69
C GLU A 259 -16.03 5.74 35.22
N ASP A 260 -17.17 6.18 34.70
CA ASP A 260 -18.22 5.32 34.13
C ASP A 260 -17.82 4.72 32.78
N GLU A 261 -17.12 5.47 31.91
CA GLU A 261 -16.54 4.94 30.66
C GLU A 261 -15.47 3.88 30.95
N GLN A 262 -14.63 4.11 31.94
CA GLN A 262 -13.59 3.19 32.38
C GLN A 262 -14.20 1.92 32.96
N ALA A 263 -15.22 2.04 33.82
CA ALA A 263 -15.92 0.90 34.37
C ALA A 263 -16.61 0.06 33.29
N GLU A 264 -17.28 0.68 32.31
CA GLU A 264 -17.91 -0.03 31.19
C GLU A 264 -16.88 -0.67 30.26
N TYR A 265 -15.76 0.02 30.02
CA TYR A 265 -14.64 -0.50 29.24
C TYR A 265 -14.05 -1.74 29.91
N ASP A 266 -13.75 -1.69 31.20
CA ASP A 266 -13.15 -2.80 31.95
C ASP A 266 -14.09 -4.00 32.05
N ALA A 267 -15.39 -3.77 32.29
CA ALA A 267 -16.40 -4.83 32.27
C ALA A 267 -16.48 -5.51 30.90
N SER A 268 -16.56 -4.72 29.82
CA SER A 268 -16.62 -5.23 28.44
C SER A 268 -15.33 -5.97 28.06
N ARG A 269 -14.17 -5.47 28.51
CA ARG A 269 -12.86 -6.08 28.29
C ARG A 269 -12.73 -7.40 29.04
N ALA A 270 -13.20 -7.47 30.28
CA ALA A 270 -13.19 -8.69 31.09
C ALA A 270 -14.04 -9.80 30.45
N GLU A 271 -15.25 -9.48 29.99
CA GLU A 271 -16.12 -10.43 29.28
C GLU A 271 -15.44 -10.97 28.01
N TYR A 272 -14.91 -10.06 27.18
CA TYR A 272 -14.17 -10.42 25.96
C TYR A 272 -12.97 -11.32 26.28
N LEU A 273 -12.12 -10.94 27.24
CA LEU A 273 -10.91 -11.68 27.58
C LEU A 273 -11.22 -13.05 28.17
N THR A 274 -12.30 -13.18 28.94
CA THR A 274 -12.73 -14.46 29.52
C THR A 274 -13.07 -15.47 28.43
N PHE A 275 -13.92 -15.08 27.48
CA PHE A 275 -14.24 -15.94 26.35
C PHE A 275 -13.01 -16.18 25.47
N TYR A 276 -12.25 -15.14 25.10
CA TYR A 276 -11.05 -15.26 24.29
C TYR A 276 -10.05 -16.27 24.87
N ARG A 277 -9.76 -16.19 26.18
CA ARG A 277 -8.87 -17.14 26.86
C ARG A 277 -9.39 -18.57 26.81
N SER A 278 -10.71 -18.79 26.93
CA SER A 278 -11.31 -20.12 26.80
C SER A 278 -11.20 -20.74 25.40
N THR A 279 -10.96 -19.93 24.36
CA THR A 279 -10.84 -20.44 22.99
C THR A 279 -9.49 -21.10 22.70
N GLY A 280 -8.44 -20.76 23.48
CA GLY A 280 -7.07 -21.17 23.19
C GLY A 280 -6.49 -20.62 21.87
N ILE A 281 -7.19 -19.68 21.21
CA ILE A 281 -6.76 -19.09 19.95
C ILE A 281 -5.69 -18.04 20.24
N SER A 282 -4.56 -18.10 19.53
CA SER A 282 -3.57 -17.03 19.58
C SER A 282 -3.85 -15.97 18.52
N LEU A 283 -3.97 -14.70 18.92
CA LEU A 283 -4.03 -13.57 18.00
C LEU A 283 -2.69 -13.25 17.32
N SER A 284 -1.60 -13.88 17.72
CA SER A 284 -0.32 -13.80 17.00
C SER A 284 -0.30 -14.67 15.73
N ASP A 285 -1.22 -15.62 15.60
CA ASP A 285 -1.43 -16.39 14.37
C ASP A 285 -2.09 -15.46 13.32
N PRO A 286 -1.57 -15.37 12.07
CA PRO A 286 -2.19 -14.59 10.99
C PRO A 286 -3.68 -14.86 10.76
N SER A 287 -4.13 -16.09 11.06
CA SER A 287 -5.53 -16.52 10.96
C SER A 287 -6.29 -16.45 12.29
N GLY A 288 -5.63 -16.07 13.39
CA GLY A 288 -6.16 -16.11 14.74
C GLY A 288 -7.42 -15.27 14.92
N TRP A 289 -7.45 -14.05 14.37
CA TRP A 289 -8.64 -13.20 14.44
C TRP A 289 -9.84 -13.79 13.68
N ALA A 290 -9.60 -14.35 12.48
CA ALA A 290 -10.65 -14.99 11.71
C ALA A 290 -11.22 -16.23 12.43
N LYS A 291 -10.35 -17.06 13.01
CA LYS A 291 -10.73 -18.20 13.86
C LYS A 291 -11.56 -17.75 15.06
N PHE A 292 -11.16 -16.66 15.71
CA PHE A 292 -11.90 -16.09 16.86
C PHE A 292 -13.30 -15.65 16.45
N ILE A 293 -13.45 -14.92 15.34
CA ILE A 293 -14.77 -14.50 14.84
C ILE A 293 -15.66 -15.70 14.57
N ILE A 294 -15.14 -16.73 13.88
CA ILE A 294 -15.90 -17.96 13.61
C ILE A 294 -16.35 -18.59 14.93
N ARG A 295 -15.44 -18.75 15.89
CA ARG A 295 -15.74 -19.36 17.19
C ARG A 295 -16.75 -18.54 18.00
N ALA A 296 -16.65 -17.21 17.96
CA ALA A 296 -17.56 -16.30 18.65
C ALA A 296 -19.00 -16.44 18.13
N HIS A 297 -19.20 -16.69 16.83
CA HIS A 297 -20.56 -16.81 16.26
C HIS A 297 -21.19 -18.21 16.43
N GLN A 298 -20.50 -19.15 17.08
CA GLN A 298 -21.00 -20.51 17.33
C GLN A 298 -21.75 -20.66 18.66
N SER A 299 -21.71 -19.68 19.55
CA SER A 299 -22.44 -19.74 20.83
C SER A 299 -23.00 -18.38 21.24
N ASP A 300 -23.94 -18.39 22.19
CA ASP A 300 -24.47 -17.16 22.77
C ASP A 300 -23.40 -16.41 23.58
N GLU A 301 -22.56 -17.13 24.33
CA GLU A 301 -21.45 -16.51 25.07
C GLU A 301 -20.45 -15.88 24.12
N GLY A 302 -20.12 -16.53 23.01
CA GLY A 302 -19.21 -16.01 22.00
C GLY A 302 -19.76 -14.75 21.32
N ARG A 303 -21.05 -14.74 20.98
CA ARG A 303 -21.71 -13.56 20.40
C ARG A 303 -21.73 -12.40 21.39
N SER A 304 -21.92 -12.70 22.67
CA SER A 304 -21.82 -11.71 23.75
C SER A 304 -20.41 -11.14 23.86
N ALA A 305 -19.39 -11.99 23.91
CA ALA A 305 -17.99 -11.58 23.97
C ALA A 305 -17.56 -10.73 22.75
N TYR A 306 -18.08 -11.02 21.55
CA TYR A 306 -17.84 -10.19 20.37
C TYR A 306 -18.51 -8.82 20.46
N ARG A 307 -19.73 -8.74 21.00
CA ARG A 307 -20.39 -7.46 21.30
C ARG A 307 -19.61 -6.67 22.34
N ALA A 308 -19.13 -7.33 23.41
CA ALA A 308 -18.29 -6.73 24.43
C ALA A 308 -16.98 -6.20 23.83
N PHE A 309 -16.34 -6.96 22.94
CA PHE A 309 -15.17 -6.51 22.17
C PHE A 309 -15.45 -5.23 21.36
N ARG A 310 -16.58 -5.17 20.65
CA ARG A 310 -16.97 -3.96 19.90
C ARG A 310 -17.25 -2.78 20.83
N ARG A 311 -17.90 -3.03 21.98
CA ARG A 311 -18.24 -2.01 22.98
C ARG A 311 -17.00 -1.38 23.59
N GLN A 312 -16.04 -2.17 24.09
CA GLN A 312 -14.76 -1.63 24.61
C GLN A 312 -14.04 -0.78 23.55
N LYS A 313 -14.04 -1.22 22.29
CA LYS A 313 -13.38 -0.48 21.19
C LYS A 313 -14.11 0.84 20.91
N GLY A 314 -15.44 0.82 20.92
CA GLY A 314 -16.29 1.99 20.76
C GLY A 314 -16.04 3.04 21.86
N ILE A 315 -15.98 2.61 23.13
CA ILE A 315 -15.67 3.49 24.27
C ILE A 315 -14.28 4.11 24.10
N ALA A 316 -13.27 3.29 23.77
CA ALA A 316 -11.92 3.79 23.56
C ALA A 316 -11.83 4.79 22.40
N LEU A 317 -12.60 4.64 21.31
CA LEU A 317 -12.54 5.53 20.16
C LEU A 317 -13.38 6.80 20.30
N ARG A 318 -14.50 6.73 21.03
CA ARG A 318 -15.53 7.78 21.11
C ARG A 318 -15.75 8.31 22.52
N SER A 319 -14.74 8.20 23.40
CA SER A 319 -14.81 8.70 24.76
C SER A 319 -15.13 10.21 24.79
N ARG A 320 -15.83 10.64 25.83
CA ARG A 320 -16.18 12.05 26.01
C ARG A 320 -14.96 12.96 26.01
N GLY A 321 -13.89 12.54 26.69
CA GLY A 321 -12.62 13.28 26.69
C GLY A 321 -12.03 13.47 25.30
N LYS A 322 -12.14 12.48 24.39
CA LYS A 322 -11.69 12.61 23.00
C LYS A 322 -12.53 13.58 22.20
N LEU A 323 -13.84 13.53 22.39
CA LEU A 323 -14.76 14.43 21.71
C LEU A 323 -14.55 15.88 22.16
N ALA A 324 -14.30 16.09 23.46
CA ALA A 324 -13.94 17.39 24.00
C ALA A 324 -12.58 17.88 23.45
N ALA A 325 -11.55 17.02 23.44
CA ALA A 325 -10.25 17.39 22.90
C ALA A 325 -10.29 17.69 21.40
N LEU A 326 -11.03 16.90 20.61
CA LEU A 326 -11.26 17.22 19.19
C LEU A 326 -11.94 18.57 19.06
N TRP A 327 -12.98 18.83 19.84
CA TRP A 327 -13.69 20.12 19.82
C TRP A 327 -12.76 21.29 20.11
N ASP A 328 -11.91 21.18 21.14
CA ASP A 328 -10.93 22.21 21.48
C ASP A 328 -9.94 22.48 20.33
N VAL A 329 -9.48 21.42 19.66
CA VAL A 329 -8.62 21.54 18.46
C VAL A 329 -9.36 22.26 17.33
N LEU A 330 -10.62 21.88 17.05
CA LEU A 330 -11.44 22.51 16.01
C LEU A 330 -11.70 23.99 16.30
N VAL A 331 -11.98 24.36 17.56
CA VAL A 331 -12.19 25.75 17.97
C VAL A 331 -10.89 26.56 17.86
N ARG A 332 -9.77 26.00 18.32
CA ARG A 332 -8.44 26.63 18.22
C ARG A 332 -8.06 26.90 16.76
N HIS A 333 -8.40 25.97 15.87
CA HIS A 333 -8.06 26.01 14.45
C HIS A 333 -9.23 26.39 13.55
N ARG A 334 -10.21 27.15 14.06
CA ARG A 334 -11.43 27.56 13.32
C ARG A 334 -11.16 28.30 12.00
N ALA A 335 -9.97 28.88 11.82
CA ALA A 335 -9.54 29.62 10.62
C ALA A 335 -8.61 28.81 9.70
N ASP A 336 -8.21 27.62 10.12
CA ASP A 336 -7.32 26.73 9.39
C ASP A 336 -8.13 25.60 8.73
N ARG A 337 -7.54 24.94 7.74
CA ARG A 337 -8.12 23.72 7.16
C ARG A 337 -7.68 22.51 7.97
N VAL A 338 -8.66 21.84 8.56
CA VAL A 338 -8.48 20.71 9.47
C VAL A 338 -8.98 19.43 8.82
N LEU A 339 -8.10 18.42 8.77
CA LEU A 339 -8.46 17.09 8.30
C LEU A 339 -8.42 16.10 9.46
N VAL A 340 -9.57 15.49 9.75
CA VAL A 340 -9.74 14.58 10.89
C VAL A 340 -9.86 13.14 10.38
N PHE A 341 -9.02 12.27 10.91
CA PHE A 341 -8.97 10.86 10.59
C PHE A 341 -9.41 10.00 11.76
N THR A 342 -10.23 8.98 11.46
CA THR A 342 -10.64 7.94 12.41
C THR A 342 -10.28 6.55 11.89
N GLU A 343 -10.22 5.57 12.81
CA GLU A 343 -9.93 4.18 12.45
C GLU A 343 -11.07 3.44 11.75
N ASP A 344 -12.31 3.89 11.93
CA ASP A 344 -13.50 3.19 11.47
C ASP A 344 -14.65 4.13 11.06
N ASN A 345 -15.56 3.59 10.26
CA ASN A 345 -16.68 4.33 9.69
C ASN A 345 -17.75 4.70 10.73
N GLU A 346 -17.98 3.86 11.75
CA GLU A 346 -18.99 4.13 12.77
C GLU A 346 -18.62 5.40 13.54
N THR A 347 -17.34 5.50 13.92
CA THR A 347 -16.80 6.68 14.60
C THR A 347 -16.90 7.94 13.74
N VAL A 348 -16.53 7.89 12.45
CA VAL A 348 -16.58 9.09 11.62
C VAL A 348 -18.01 9.61 11.41
N TYR A 349 -18.99 8.72 11.27
CA TYR A 349 -20.38 9.12 11.15
C TYR A 349 -20.93 9.67 12.48
N THR A 350 -20.56 9.09 13.62
CA THR A 350 -20.90 9.66 14.94
C THR A 350 -20.35 11.08 15.09
N LEU A 351 -19.12 11.33 14.67
CA LEU A 351 -18.53 12.67 14.68
C LEU A 351 -19.23 13.62 13.72
N SER A 352 -19.56 13.14 12.51
CA SER A 352 -20.28 13.92 11.50
C SER A 352 -21.63 14.38 12.02
N GLU A 353 -22.41 13.48 12.62
CA GLU A 353 -23.71 13.80 13.21
C GLU A 353 -23.58 14.75 14.40
N ARG A 354 -22.60 14.51 15.28
CA ARG A 354 -22.41 15.31 16.50
C ARG A 354 -21.90 16.72 16.24
N PHE A 355 -20.98 16.88 15.29
CA PHE A 355 -20.35 18.16 14.99
C PHE A 355 -20.91 18.83 13.71
N LEU A 356 -21.84 18.18 13.01
CA LEU A 356 -22.40 18.61 11.74
C LEU A 356 -21.32 18.87 10.68
N LEU A 357 -20.36 17.96 10.59
CA LEU A 357 -19.20 18.06 9.71
C LEU A 357 -19.32 17.07 8.54
N PRO A 358 -18.91 17.46 7.33
CA PRO A 358 -18.95 16.56 6.18
C PRO A 358 -17.92 15.44 6.30
N VAL A 359 -18.26 14.32 5.65
CA VAL A 359 -17.50 13.08 5.77
C VAL A 359 -17.23 12.45 4.41
N ILE A 360 -16.01 11.93 4.24
CA ILE A 360 -15.65 11.06 3.10
C ILE A 360 -15.32 9.67 3.62
N THR A 361 -16.10 8.69 3.17
CA THR A 361 -15.88 7.26 3.38
C THR A 361 -15.91 6.50 2.05
N HIS A 362 -15.68 5.18 2.08
CA HIS A 362 -15.71 4.33 0.89
C HIS A 362 -17.11 4.27 0.26
N GLN A 363 -18.14 4.68 1.01
CA GLN A 363 -19.53 4.75 0.55
C GLN A 363 -19.85 6.09 -0.13
N THR A 364 -19.01 7.12 0.07
CA THR A 364 -19.17 8.43 -0.57
C THR A 364 -19.00 8.27 -2.09
N ARG A 365 -20.02 8.67 -2.84
CA ARG A 365 -20.04 8.48 -4.30
C ARG A 365 -18.98 9.36 -4.96
N PRO A 366 -18.37 8.95 -6.10
CA PRO A 366 -17.31 9.72 -6.75
C PRO A 366 -17.63 11.19 -7.07
N PRO A 367 -18.87 11.57 -7.49
CA PRO A 367 -19.20 12.98 -7.72
C PRO A 367 -19.24 13.80 -6.42
N GLU A 368 -19.79 13.22 -5.35
CA GLU A 368 -19.87 13.85 -4.03
C GLU A 368 -18.48 14.00 -3.41
N ARG A 369 -17.66 12.95 -3.51
CA ARG A 369 -16.26 12.97 -3.06
C ARG A 369 -15.49 14.11 -3.72
N ARG A 370 -15.60 14.25 -5.06
CA ARG A 370 -14.94 15.34 -5.80
C ARG A 370 -15.40 16.71 -5.32
N ALA A 371 -16.72 16.91 -5.19
CA ALA A 371 -17.27 18.18 -4.72
C ALA A 371 -16.78 18.56 -3.31
N LEU A 372 -16.72 17.60 -2.39
CA LEU A 372 -16.22 17.83 -1.02
C LEU A 372 -14.73 18.17 -0.99
N LEU A 373 -13.91 17.47 -1.80
CA LEU A 373 -12.48 17.75 -1.89
C LEU A 373 -12.21 19.11 -2.55
N GLU A 374 -12.95 19.47 -3.60
CA GLU A 374 -12.85 20.78 -4.23
C GLU A 374 -13.23 21.92 -3.27
N ALA A 375 -14.35 21.79 -2.55
CA ALA A 375 -14.76 22.76 -1.54
C ALA A 375 -13.73 22.88 -0.39
N PHE A 376 -13.12 21.77 0.02
CA PHE A 376 -12.03 21.77 1.01
C PHE A 376 -10.77 22.46 0.47
N ALA A 377 -10.39 22.20 -0.78
CA ALA A 377 -9.25 22.82 -1.44
C ALA A 377 -9.40 24.35 -1.54
N GLN A 378 -10.58 24.82 -1.94
CA GLN A 378 -10.92 26.23 -2.08
C GLN A 378 -11.04 26.95 -0.72
N GLY A 379 -11.27 26.20 0.36
CA GLY A 379 -11.40 26.71 1.72
C GLY A 379 -12.82 27.10 2.11
N ASP A 380 -13.80 26.86 1.24
CA ASP A 380 -15.23 26.94 1.55
C ASP A 380 -15.60 25.96 2.66
N LEU A 381 -14.99 24.78 2.60
CA LEU A 381 -15.02 23.81 3.68
C LEU A 381 -13.72 23.83 4.48
N ARG A 382 -13.82 24.10 5.79
CA ARG A 382 -12.66 24.17 6.68
C ARG A 382 -12.33 22.86 7.38
N VAL A 383 -13.31 21.99 7.58
CA VAL A 383 -13.12 20.74 8.32
C VAL A 383 -13.68 19.60 7.51
N LEU A 384 -12.88 18.55 7.34
CA LEU A 384 -13.28 17.35 6.63
C LEU A 384 -12.98 16.13 7.51
N LEU A 385 -13.98 15.26 7.67
CA LEU A 385 -13.83 14.00 8.39
C LEU A 385 -13.60 12.86 7.39
N THR A 386 -12.73 11.91 7.74
CA THR A 386 -12.59 10.68 6.96
C THR A 386 -12.22 9.50 7.84
N SER A 387 -12.74 8.33 7.50
CA SER A 387 -12.34 7.04 8.05
C SER A 387 -11.60 6.27 6.98
N LYS A 388 -10.42 5.70 7.26
CA LYS A 388 -9.68 4.69 6.44
C LYS A 388 -9.68 4.82 4.88
N VAL A 389 -10.12 5.92 4.27
CA VAL A 389 -10.56 5.98 2.86
C VAL A 389 -9.76 6.96 2.03
N LEU A 390 -8.99 7.83 2.65
CA LEU A 390 -7.92 8.54 1.93
C LEU A 390 -6.60 7.73 1.98
N ASN A 391 -6.69 6.42 2.22
CA ASN A 391 -5.51 5.57 2.31
C ASN A 391 -4.90 5.32 0.92
N GLU A 392 -5.66 5.08 -0.14
CA GLU A 392 -5.08 4.68 -1.43
C GLU A 392 -5.72 5.45 -2.60
N GLY A 393 -4.96 6.37 -3.21
CA GLY A 393 -5.25 6.85 -4.55
C GLY A 393 -6.05 8.12 -4.75
N VAL A 394 -6.34 8.86 -3.68
CA VAL A 394 -6.98 10.17 -3.75
C VAL A 394 -5.95 11.24 -3.37
N ASP A 395 -5.77 12.23 -4.23
CA ASP A 395 -4.99 13.43 -3.90
C ASP A 395 -5.79 14.29 -2.91
N VAL A 396 -5.34 14.33 -1.66
CA VAL A 396 -6.04 15.05 -0.60
C VAL A 396 -5.55 16.50 -0.59
N PRO A 397 -6.42 17.50 -0.69
CA PRO A 397 -6.01 18.90 -0.73
C PRO A 397 -5.25 19.33 0.53
N ASP A 398 -4.39 20.32 0.36
CA ASP A 398 -3.49 20.83 1.40
C ASP A 398 -4.24 21.25 2.68
N ALA A 399 -3.99 20.54 3.76
CA ALA A 399 -4.44 20.90 5.10
C ALA A 399 -3.31 21.57 5.90
N ASN A 400 -3.65 22.37 6.90
CA ASN A 400 -2.65 22.95 7.81
C ASN A 400 -2.68 22.25 9.18
N VAL A 401 -3.78 21.57 9.50
CA VAL A 401 -3.97 20.87 10.75
C VAL A 401 -4.49 19.47 10.46
N GLY A 402 -3.84 18.48 11.05
CA GLY A 402 -4.24 17.08 11.00
C GLY A 402 -4.69 16.62 12.38
N VAL A 403 -5.74 15.81 12.46
CA VAL A 403 -6.15 15.19 13.72
C VAL A 403 -6.34 13.71 13.50
N VAL A 404 -5.68 12.87 14.32
CA VAL A 404 -5.86 11.42 14.35
C VAL A 404 -6.58 11.05 15.63
N LEU A 405 -7.76 10.45 15.50
CA LEU A 405 -8.48 9.81 16.59
C LEU A 405 -8.22 8.30 16.56
N SER A 406 -7.36 7.83 17.46
CA SER A 406 -6.94 6.43 17.53
C SER A 406 -7.32 5.78 18.85
N GLY A 407 -7.81 4.54 18.83
CA GLY A 407 -8.23 3.81 20.03
C GLY A 407 -7.02 3.47 20.91
N ASN A 408 -5.92 3.09 20.27
CA ASN A 408 -4.68 2.64 20.90
C ASN A 408 -3.47 3.32 20.20
N SER A 409 -2.31 3.36 20.85
CA SER A 409 -1.13 4.12 20.38
C SER A 409 -0.30 3.49 19.26
N SER A 410 -0.92 2.78 18.31
CA SER A 410 -0.20 2.04 17.26
C SER A 410 -0.52 2.49 15.83
N THR A 411 -1.07 3.68 15.62
CA THR A 411 -1.42 4.21 14.29
C THR A 411 -0.25 4.98 13.64
N ARG A 412 0.95 4.37 13.64
CA ARG A 412 2.17 4.94 13.03
C ARG A 412 2.02 5.21 11.52
N GLU A 413 1.28 4.35 10.83
CA GLU A 413 1.04 4.46 9.38
C GLU A 413 0.20 5.68 9.02
N HIS A 414 -0.81 6.02 9.84
CA HIS A 414 -1.72 7.15 9.59
C HIS A 414 -1.05 8.49 9.83
N VAL A 415 -0.25 8.60 10.91
CA VAL A 415 0.57 9.79 11.23
C VAL A 415 1.50 10.16 10.08
N GLN A 416 2.13 9.16 9.48
CA GLN A 416 3.06 9.34 8.35
C GLN A 416 2.35 9.74 7.05
N ARG A 417 1.13 9.27 6.80
CA ARG A 417 0.33 9.65 5.61
C ARG A 417 -0.19 11.08 5.75
N LEU A 418 -0.70 11.45 6.93
CA LEU A 418 -1.18 12.79 7.25
C LEU A 418 -0.10 13.86 7.15
N GLY A 419 1.12 13.57 7.61
CA GLY A 419 2.26 14.50 7.51
C GLY A 419 2.55 15.01 6.09
N ARG A 420 2.08 14.34 5.04
CA ARG A 420 2.26 14.71 3.63
C ARG A 420 1.13 15.58 3.08
N ILE A 421 -0.05 15.47 3.68
CA ILE A 421 -1.22 16.32 3.39
C ILE A 421 -1.04 17.69 4.09
N LEU A 422 -0.26 17.70 5.16
CA LEU A 422 0.06 18.89 5.93
C LEU A 422 1.07 19.79 5.21
N ARG A 423 0.69 21.05 4.98
CA ARG A 423 1.57 22.08 4.43
C ARG A 423 1.65 23.30 5.34
N LYS A 424 2.82 23.93 5.40
CA LYS A 424 3.02 25.19 6.14
C LYS A 424 2.23 26.32 5.47
N ARG A 425 1.65 27.21 6.28
CA ARG A 425 1.15 28.51 5.82
C ARG A 425 2.24 29.56 6.05
N PRO A 426 2.27 30.67 5.28
CA PRO A 426 3.14 31.79 5.59
C PRO A 426 2.92 32.23 7.05
N GLY A 427 3.96 32.09 7.89
CA GLY A 427 3.92 32.42 9.32
C GLY A 427 3.34 31.37 10.28
N LYS A 428 2.95 30.18 9.82
CA LYS A 428 2.46 29.09 10.70
C LYS A 428 3.00 27.71 10.30
N THR A 429 3.52 26.97 11.27
CA THR A 429 3.86 25.54 11.15
C THR A 429 2.60 24.70 11.03
N ALA A 430 2.68 23.58 10.29
CA ALA A 430 1.59 22.63 10.26
C ALA A 430 1.60 21.79 11.54
N VAL A 431 0.42 21.42 12.05
CA VAL A 431 0.29 20.71 13.33
C VAL A 431 -0.51 19.42 13.14
N LEU A 432 0.00 18.32 13.67
CA LEU A 432 -0.65 17.02 13.70
C LEU A 432 -0.99 16.65 15.14
N TYR A 433 -2.27 16.62 15.47
CA TYR A 433 -2.77 16.16 16.76
C TYR A 433 -3.00 14.65 16.72
N GLU A 434 -2.44 13.93 17.69
CA GLU A 434 -2.76 12.51 17.94
C GLU A 434 -3.54 12.42 19.26
N ILE A 435 -4.85 12.19 19.18
CA ILE A 435 -5.72 12.08 20.34
C ILE A 435 -6.02 10.60 20.60
N PHE A 436 -5.53 10.07 21.71
CA PHE A 436 -5.62 8.64 22.05
C PHE A 436 -6.08 8.44 23.49
N SER A 437 -6.69 7.30 23.77
CA SER A 437 -7.12 6.96 25.13
C SER A 437 -5.98 6.27 25.85
N ASP A 438 -5.65 6.71 27.06
CA ASP A 438 -4.60 6.12 27.91
C ASP A 438 -5.10 4.89 28.67
N VAL A 439 -5.79 4.00 27.96
CA VAL A 439 -6.22 2.69 28.47
C VAL A 439 -5.08 1.66 28.49
N ALA A 440 -3.84 2.10 28.19
CA ALA A 440 -2.67 1.26 27.96
C ALA A 440 -1.62 1.32 29.07
N ALA A 441 -1.95 1.81 30.27
CA ALA A 441 -1.05 1.75 31.42
C ALA A 441 -0.73 0.30 31.85
N GLU A 442 -1.57 -0.69 31.53
CA GLU A 442 -1.33 -2.10 31.88
C GLU A 442 -0.59 -2.94 30.80
N ALA A 443 -0.33 -2.41 29.60
CA ALA A 443 0.15 -3.21 28.47
C ALA A 443 1.63 -3.03 28.09
N GLY A 444 2.46 -2.37 28.91
CA GLY A 444 3.91 -2.25 28.66
C GLY A 444 4.30 -1.50 27.37
N ILE A 445 3.39 -0.71 26.79
CA ILE A 445 3.60 0.01 25.52
C ILE A 445 4.32 1.35 25.75
N SER A 446 4.25 1.91 26.96
CA SER A 446 4.87 3.20 27.30
C SER A 446 6.41 3.17 27.27
N GLU A 447 7.03 2.02 27.58
CA GLU A 447 8.50 1.89 27.58
C GLU A 447 9.11 1.85 26.16
N ARG A 448 8.38 1.34 25.16
CA ARG A 448 8.81 1.39 23.75
C ARG A 448 8.76 2.79 23.13
N ARG A 449 8.11 3.77 23.79
CA ARG A 449 8.04 5.16 23.31
C ARG A 449 9.32 5.95 23.58
N ARG A 450 10.01 5.70 24.69
CA ARG A 450 11.20 6.49 25.10
C ARG A 450 12.47 6.20 24.31
N GLN A 451 12.53 5.10 23.55
CA GLN A 451 13.73 4.69 22.83
C GLN A 451 13.83 5.15 21.37
N HIS A 452 12.87 5.95 20.85
CA HIS A 452 12.87 6.30 19.42
C HIS A 452 12.78 7.81 19.14
N ALA A 453 13.67 8.24 18.23
CA ALA A 453 14.08 9.62 17.99
C ALA A 453 13.01 10.59 17.44
N ALA A 454 11.84 10.10 16.98
CA ALA A 454 10.76 10.97 16.48
C ALA A 454 10.11 11.84 17.57
N TYR A 455 10.23 11.44 18.85
CA TYR A 455 9.66 12.14 19.99
C TYR A 455 10.68 12.99 20.78
N GLN A 456 11.97 12.94 20.42
CA GLN A 456 13.01 13.65 21.18
C GLN A 456 13.06 15.17 20.91
N ARG A 457 12.30 15.71 19.95
CA ARG A 457 12.31 17.16 19.64
C ARG A 457 11.32 18.01 20.45
N GLY A 458 10.53 17.43 21.36
CA GLY A 458 9.53 18.18 22.13
C GLY A 458 9.92 18.54 23.58
N GLY A 459 11.15 18.29 24.01
CA GLY A 459 11.51 18.26 25.44
C GLY A 459 12.65 19.17 25.91
N GLU A 460 13.08 20.14 25.11
CA GLU A 460 14.07 21.14 25.56
C GLU A 460 13.58 22.53 25.17
N GLY A 461 12.80 23.15 26.06
CA GLY A 461 12.30 24.51 25.84
C GLY A 461 11.05 24.90 26.63
N CYS A 462 10.99 24.61 27.94
CA CYS A 462 10.55 25.57 28.97
C CYS A 462 10.85 25.03 30.36
#